data_AF-A0A6T6MCK2-F1
#
_entry.id   AF-A0A6T6MCK2-F1
#
_cell.length_a   1.000
_cell.length_b   1.000
_cell.length_c   1.000
_cell.angle_alpha   90.00
_cell.angle_beta   90.00
_cell.angle_gamma   90.00
#
_symmetry.space_group_name_H-M   'P 1'
#
loop_
_entity.id
_entity.type
_entity.pdbx_description
1 polymer ?
#
loop_
_entity_poly.entity_id
_entity_poly.type
_entity_poly.pdbx_seq_one_letter_code
_entity_poly.pdbx_strand_id
1 'polypeptide(L)'
;MKAPTLVICELVLIYMEPKYSDAVLNYLSSSFAELLLFNFEQVGPEDPFGKQMTKNIEARGSPLMGLSAYPNVRAQKERFQKFNFNGVAAKSMLEYYSKFVSSSEKIRTSRLEPLDEIEEFELILEHYCIVWASRSDGDLARIEKLFPPEAG
;
A
#
# COMPACT_ATOMS: atom_id res chain seq x y z
N MET A 1 5.42 23.57 3.08
CA MET A 1 5.61 23.62 1.61
C MET A 1 4.28 23.96 0.95
N LYS A 2 4.27 24.79 -0.11
CA LYS A 2 3.04 25.43 -0.65
C LYS A 2 2.47 24.78 -1.92
N ALA A 3 3.23 23.98 -2.65
CA ALA A 3 2.73 23.31 -3.86
C ALA A 3 2.06 21.97 -3.50
N PRO A 4 0.96 21.59 -4.18
CA PRO A 4 0.44 20.22 -4.12
C PRO A 4 1.55 19.23 -4.46
N THR A 5 1.74 18.24 -3.58
CA THR A 5 2.86 17.30 -3.69
C THR A 5 2.36 15.85 -3.69
N LEU A 6 2.93 15.06 -4.58
CA LEU A 6 2.77 13.61 -4.62
C LEU A 6 4.02 12.95 -4.04
N VAL A 7 3.85 12.11 -3.02
CA VAL A 7 4.91 11.27 -2.46
C VAL A 7 4.59 9.81 -2.76
N ILE A 8 5.59 9.05 -3.21
CA ILE A 8 5.46 7.63 -3.49
C ILE A 8 6.44 6.87 -2.59
N CYS A 9 5.90 5.97 -1.79
CA CYS A 9 6.63 5.02 -0.96
C CYS A 9 6.37 3.62 -1.51
N GLU A 10 7.16 3.22 -2.51
CA GLU A 10 7.03 1.91 -3.14
C GLU A 10 8.08 0.96 -2.57
N LEU A 11 7.65 0.05 -1.68
CA LEU A 11 8.52 -0.86 -0.93
C LEU A 11 9.64 -0.11 -0.19
N VAL A 12 9.27 0.91 0.59
CA VAL A 12 10.23 1.73 1.35
C VAL A 12 9.99 1.64 2.85
N LEU A 13 8.78 2.00 3.31
CA LEU A 13 8.51 2.18 4.74
C LEU A 13 8.58 0.86 5.51
N ILE A 14 8.22 -0.25 4.88
CA ILE A 14 8.27 -1.61 5.44
C ILE A 14 9.65 -2.05 5.95
N TYR A 15 10.73 -1.51 5.39
CA TYR A 15 12.11 -1.86 5.77
C TYR A 15 12.64 -1.06 6.97
N MET A 16 11.85 -0.11 7.49
CA MET A 16 12.23 0.72 8.62
C MET A 16 11.50 0.25 9.87
N GLU A 17 12.16 0.33 11.03
CA GLU A 17 11.45 0.16 12.30
C GLU A 17 10.26 1.16 12.38
N PRO A 18 9.11 0.77 12.98
CA PRO A 18 7.91 1.60 13.02
C PRO A 18 8.17 3.04 13.49
N LYS A 19 8.98 3.25 14.53
CA LYS A 19 9.33 4.60 15.03
C LYS A 19 9.90 5.54 13.95
N TYR A 20 10.64 5.02 12.97
CA TYR A 20 11.28 5.83 11.94
C TYR A 20 10.33 6.06 10.76
N SER A 21 9.65 5.00 10.31
CA SER A 21 8.67 5.13 9.22
C SER A 21 7.48 6.02 9.63
N ASP A 22 7.02 5.91 10.87
CA ASP A 22 6.00 6.78 11.45
C ASP A 22 6.46 8.24 11.55
N ALA A 23 7.74 8.46 11.92
CA ALA A 23 8.30 9.80 11.95
C ALA A 23 8.34 10.44 10.55
N VAL A 24 8.60 9.65 9.49
CA VAL A 24 8.50 10.12 8.10
C VAL A 24 7.06 10.53 7.78
N LEU A 25 6.06 9.68 8.09
CA LEU A 25 4.65 10.00 7.83
C LEU A 25 4.21 11.28 8.56
N ASN A 26 4.57 11.41 9.84
CA ASN A 26 4.28 12.59 10.65
C ASN A 26 4.96 13.85 10.10
N TYR A 27 6.23 13.73 9.67
CA TYR A 27 6.95 14.84 9.06
C TYR A 27 6.27 15.30 7.76
N LEU A 28 5.91 14.36 6.88
CA LEU A 28 5.25 14.67 5.61
C LEU A 28 3.89 15.35 5.84
N SER A 29 3.01 14.78 6.66
CA SER A 29 1.68 15.37 6.89
C SER A 29 1.74 16.73 7.61
N SER A 30 2.78 16.99 8.39
CA SER A 30 3.02 18.28 9.05
C SER A 30 3.69 19.31 8.13
N SER A 31 4.41 18.87 7.09
CA SER A 31 5.24 19.76 6.26
C SER A 31 4.52 20.29 5.02
N PHE A 32 3.48 19.60 4.54
CA PHE A 32 2.79 19.94 3.29
C PHE A 32 1.35 20.39 3.55
N ALA A 33 0.92 21.49 2.91
CA ALA A 33 -0.46 21.94 2.98
C ALA A 33 -1.41 21.07 2.11
N GLU A 34 -0.86 20.51 1.03
CA GLU A 34 -1.60 19.69 0.06
C GLU A 34 -0.69 18.51 -0.33
N LEU A 35 -1.04 17.32 0.16
CA LEU A 35 -0.24 16.10 0.01
C LEU A 35 -1.12 14.94 -0.41
N LEU A 36 -0.66 14.21 -1.42
CA LEU A 36 -1.11 12.86 -1.73
C LEU A 36 0.08 11.91 -1.56
N LEU A 37 -0.14 10.81 -0.86
CA LEU A 37 0.88 9.79 -0.59
C LEU A 37 0.36 8.43 -1.04
N PHE A 38 1.16 7.75 -1.85
CA PHE A 38 0.94 6.37 -2.26
C PHE A 38 1.94 5.49 -1.53
N ASN A 39 1.44 4.48 -0.80
CA ASN A 39 2.27 3.49 -0.15
C ASN A 39 1.93 2.12 -0.70
N PHE A 40 2.92 1.40 -1.21
CA PHE A 40 2.78 0.03 -1.69
C PHE A 40 3.77 -0.86 -0.94
N GLU A 41 3.26 -1.80 -0.14
CA GLU A 41 4.10 -2.68 0.67
C GLU A 41 3.40 -3.95 1.13
N GLN A 42 4.19 -4.87 1.71
CA GLN A 42 3.74 -6.18 2.19
C GLN A 42 2.76 -6.08 3.36
N VAL A 43 1.88 -7.07 3.44
CA VAL A 43 0.97 -7.38 4.55
C VAL A 43 0.85 -8.90 4.72
N GLY A 44 0.15 -9.34 5.76
CA GLY A 44 -0.19 -10.75 5.98
C GLY A 44 0.94 -11.63 6.50
N PRO A 45 1.65 -11.30 7.60
CA PRO A 45 2.78 -12.11 8.07
C PRO A 45 2.42 -13.48 8.66
N GLU A 46 1.14 -13.74 8.97
CA GLU A 46 0.75 -14.80 9.91
C GLU A 46 0.48 -16.17 9.27
N ASP A 47 0.10 -16.20 8.00
CA ASP A 47 -0.21 -17.44 7.31
C ASP A 47 1.08 -18.14 6.79
N PRO A 48 0.98 -19.39 6.27
CA PRO A 48 2.15 -20.09 5.77
C PRO A 48 2.91 -19.35 4.66
N PHE A 49 2.22 -18.66 3.77
CA PHE A 49 2.83 -17.90 2.68
C PHE A 49 3.57 -16.68 3.26
N GLY A 50 2.90 -15.88 4.10
CA GLY A 50 3.48 -14.71 4.75
C GLY A 50 4.71 -15.02 5.60
N LYS A 51 4.69 -16.13 6.33
CA LYS A 51 5.85 -16.64 7.09
C LYS A 51 7.02 -16.98 6.17
N GLN A 52 6.74 -17.68 5.07
CA GLN A 52 7.77 -18.05 4.11
C GLN A 52 8.32 -16.83 3.36
N MET A 53 7.46 -15.89 2.96
CA MET A 53 7.83 -14.60 2.36
C MET A 53 8.79 -13.84 3.27
N THR A 54 8.42 -13.66 4.54
CA THR A 54 9.23 -12.93 5.53
C THR A 54 10.59 -13.59 5.72
N LYS A 55 10.62 -14.91 5.94
CA LYS A 55 11.86 -15.69 6.07
C LYS A 55 12.76 -15.57 4.83
N ASN A 56 12.17 -15.66 3.63
CA ASN A 56 12.90 -15.57 2.38
C ASN A 56 13.52 -14.19 2.14
N ILE A 57 12.80 -13.13 2.49
CA ILE A 57 13.26 -11.74 2.35
C ILE A 57 14.33 -11.43 3.41
N GLU A 58 14.14 -11.87 4.64
CA GLU A 58 15.13 -11.73 5.72
C GLU A 58 16.43 -12.48 5.42
N ALA A 59 16.36 -13.70 4.87
CA ALA A 59 17.54 -14.47 4.47
C ALA A 59 18.40 -13.77 3.40
N ARG A 60 17.85 -12.78 2.68
CA ARG A 60 18.57 -11.94 1.71
C ARG A 60 19.12 -10.65 2.33
N GLY A 61 18.99 -10.48 3.65
CA GLY A 61 19.49 -9.31 4.39
C GLY A 61 18.55 -8.10 4.33
N SER A 62 17.26 -8.30 4.08
CA SER A 62 16.29 -7.19 3.93
C SER A 62 15.05 -7.39 4.81
N PRO A 63 15.18 -7.51 6.14
CA PRO A 63 14.05 -7.81 7.02
C PRO A 63 12.92 -6.77 6.91
N LEU A 64 11.67 -7.24 6.90
CA LEU A 64 10.45 -6.41 6.85
C LEU A 64 10.11 -5.84 8.25
N MET A 65 10.93 -4.90 8.72
CA MET A 65 10.89 -4.36 10.09
C MET A 65 9.54 -3.76 10.51
N GLY A 66 8.76 -3.23 9.56
CA GLY A 66 7.46 -2.63 9.82
C GLY A 66 6.27 -3.61 9.82
N LEU A 67 6.46 -4.84 9.32
CA LEU A 67 5.36 -5.75 8.96
C LEU A 67 4.53 -6.18 10.18
N SER A 68 5.18 -6.47 11.31
CA SER A 68 4.48 -6.90 12.53
C SER A 68 3.63 -5.78 13.14
N ALA A 69 4.03 -4.52 13.00
CA ALA A 69 3.26 -3.37 13.52
C ALA A 69 2.04 -3.05 12.65
N TYR A 70 2.14 -3.30 11.34
CA TYR A 70 1.09 -2.99 10.35
C TYR A 70 0.74 -4.23 9.51
N PRO A 71 0.20 -5.28 10.14
CA PRO A 71 0.18 -6.63 9.55
C PRO A 71 -0.89 -6.84 8.48
N ASN A 72 -1.82 -5.90 8.28
CA ASN A 72 -2.92 -6.06 7.33
C ASN A 72 -3.37 -4.72 6.75
N VAL A 73 -4.19 -4.79 5.69
CA VAL A 73 -4.72 -3.61 4.96
C VAL A 73 -5.41 -2.62 5.92
N ARG A 74 -6.16 -3.13 6.91
CA ARG A 74 -6.83 -2.29 7.90
C ARG A 74 -5.83 -1.56 8.80
N ALA A 75 -4.82 -2.27 9.32
CA ALA A 75 -3.77 -1.67 10.14
C ALA A 75 -2.98 -0.60 9.35
N GLN A 76 -2.74 -0.84 8.05
CA GLN A 76 -2.13 0.16 7.17
C GLN A 76 -3.03 1.39 7.00
N LYS A 77 -4.34 1.23 6.79
CA LYS A 77 -5.29 2.37 6.75
C LYS A 77 -5.26 3.16 8.06
N GLU A 78 -5.37 2.47 9.20
CA GLU A 78 -5.38 3.08 10.54
C GLU A 78 -4.05 3.81 10.84
N ARG A 79 -2.91 3.28 10.38
CA ARG A 79 -1.60 3.93 10.49
C ARG A 79 -1.59 5.32 9.85
N PHE A 80 -2.05 5.46 8.62
CA PHE A 80 -2.07 6.76 7.94
C PHE A 80 -3.06 7.73 8.59
N GLN A 81 -4.23 7.25 9.02
CA GLN A 81 -5.21 8.07 9.74
C GLN A 81 -4.66 8.65 11.05
N LYS A 82 -3.78 7.90 11.74
CA LYS A 82 -3.12 8.36 12.97
C LYS A 82 -2.19 9.57 12.75
N PHE A 83 -1.66 9.77 11.54
CA PHE A 83 -0.68 10.82 11.23
C PHE A 83 -1.26 11.98 10.42
N ASN A 84 -2.48 12.41 10.73
CA ASN A 84 -3.13 13.60 10.12
C ASN A 84 -3.42 13.51 8.61
N PHE A 85 -3.45 12.31 8.03
CA PHE A 85 -4.05 12.12 6.71
C PHE A 85 -5.57 12.04 6.88
N ASN A 86 -6.28 13.02 6.32
CA ASN A 86 -7.71 13.19 6.48
C ASN A 86 -8.55 12.53 5.36
N GLY A 87 -7.92 12.06 4.29
CA GLY A 87 -8.50 11.07 3.38
C GLY A 87 -7.59 9.85 3.30
N VAL A 88 -8.11 8.65 3.58
CA VAL A 88 -7.31 7.41 3.49
C VAL A 88 -8.14 6.26 2.91
N ALA A 89 -7.63 5.64 1.85
CA ALA A 89 -8.11 4.37 1.31
C ALA A 89 -6.97 3.36 1.26
N ALA A 90 -7.28 2.08 1.48
CA ALA A 90 -6.32 0.99 1.37
C ALA A 90 -7.01 -0.24 0.80
N LYS A 91 -6.29 -1.01 -0.02
CA LYS A 91 -6.76 -2.27 -0.62
C LYS A 91 -5.63 -3.29 -0.65
N SER A 92 -5.95 -4.57 -0.60
CA SER A 92 -4.99 -5.59 -1.01
C SER A 92 -4.76 -5.49 -2.52
N MET A 93 -3.62 -5.97 -2.99
CA MET A 93 -3.38 -6.03 -4.44
C MET A 93 -4.33 -7.02 -5.12
N LEU A 94 -4.78 -8.07 -4.43
CA LEU A 94 -5.78 -8.98 -4.99
C LEU A 94 -7.10 -8.26 -5.23
N GLU A 95 -7.57 -7.45 -4.27
CA GLU A 95 -8.77 -6.65 -4.46
C GLU A 95 -8.58 -5.65 -5.62
N TYR A 96 -7.42 -4.98 -5.67
CA TYR A 96 -7.13 -4.03 -6.73
C TYR A 96 -7.12 -4.68 -8.11
N TYR A 97 -6.38 -5.78 -8.26
CA TYR A 97 -6.29 -6.54 -9.51
C TYR A 97 -7.65 -7.07 -9.94
N SER A 98 -8.41 -7.66 -9.03
CA SER A 98 -9.70 -8.27 -9.35
C SER A 98 -10.73 -7.24 -9.81
N LYS A 99 -10.81 -6.07 -9.16
CA LYS A 99 -11.88 -5.10 -9.40
C LYS A 99 -11.52 -3.96 -10.35
N PHE A 100 -10.25 -3.54 -10.42
CA PHE A 100 -9.86 -2.31 -11.12
C PHE A 100 -9.02 -2.55 -12.36
N VAL A 101 -8.33 -3.69 -12.46
CA VAL A 101 -7.65 -4.07 -13.71
C VAL A 101 -8.68 -4.65 -14.68
N SER A 102 -8.80 -4.02 -15.84
CA SER A 102 -9.79 -4.41 -16.85
C SER A 102 -9.52 -5.79 -17.41
N SER A 103 -10.58 -6.49 -17.83
CA SER A 103 -10.45 -7.80 -18.47
C SER A 103 -9.57 -7.74 -19.72
N SER A 104 -9.58 -6.62 -20.47
CA SER A 104 -8.70 -6.45 -21.62
C SER A 104 -7.22 -6.41 -21.23
N GLU A 105 -6.87 -5.78 -20.11
CA GLU A 105 -5.49 -5.73 -19.62
C GLU A 105 -5.04 -7.09 -19.06
N LYS A 106 -5.93 -7.81 -18.37
CA LYS A 106 -5.66 -9.19 -17.92
C LYS A 106 -5.40 -10.13 -19.10
N ILE A 107 -6.22 -10.04 -20.15
CA ILE A 107 -6.03 -10.83 -21.39
C ILE A 107 -4.77 -10.41 -22.14
N ARG A 108 -4.47 -9.10 -22.19
CA ARG A 108 -3.28 -8.59 -22.87
C ARG A 108 -2.00 -9.10 -22.21
N THR A 109 -1.96 -9.11 -20.88
CA THR A 109 -0.81 -9.56 -20.10
C THR A 109 -0.64 -11.08 -20.12
N SER A 110 -1.73 -11.86 -20.02
CA SER A 110 -1.65 -13.33 -20.09
C SER A 110 -1.19 -13.90 -21.43
N ARG A 111 -1.23 -13.09 -22.50
CA ARG A 111 -0.68 -13.45 -23.82
C ARG A 111 0.83 -13.29 -23.93
N LEU A 112 1.45 -12.53 -23.03
CA LEU A 112 2.91 -12.35 -23.02
C LEU A 112 3.60 -13.56 -22.41
N GLU A 113 3.05 -14.06 -21.31
CA GLU A 113 3.53 -15.23 -20.58
C GLU A 113 2.31 -15.95 -19.99
N PRO A 114 2.00 -17.18 -20.44
CA PRO A 114 0.93 -17.97 -19.85
C PRO A 114 1.25 -18.30 -18.39
N LEU A 115 0.29 -18.05 -17.50
CA LEU A 115 0.36 -18.40 -16.08
C LEU A 115 -0.58 -19.57 -15.81
N ASP A 116 -0.03 -20.68 -15.33
CA ASP A 116 -0.75 -21.90 -14.95
C ASP A 116 -1.10 -21.95 -13.46
N GLU A 117 -0.26 -21.38 -12.60
CA GLU A 117 -0.44 -21.32 -11.14
C GLU A 117 -1.15 -20.02 -10.70
N ILE A 118 -2.44 -19.89 -11.02
CA ILE A 118 -3.26 -18.71 -10.68
C ILE A 118 -3.38 -18.55 -9.15
N GLU A 119 -3.51 -19.66 -8.42
CA GLU A 119 -3.66 -19.65 -6.97
C GLU A 119 -2.41 -19.07 -6.28
N GLU A 120 -1.20 -19.37 -6.79
CA GLU A 120 0.04 -18.79 -6.26
C GLU A 120 0.14 -17.29 -6.53
N PHE A 121 -0.31 -16.86 -7.70
CA PHE A 121 -0.39 -15.44 -8.03
C PHE A 121 -1.38 -14.70 -7.12
N GLU A 122 -2.55 -15.26 -6.86
CA GLU A 122 -3.51 -14.68 -5.93
C GLU A 122 -2.93 -14.60 -4.51
N LEU A 123 -2.26 -15.66 -4.04
CA LEU A 123 -1.56 -15.65 -2.75
C LEU A 123 -0.53 -14.52 -2.66
N ILE A 124 0.28 -14.32 -3.70
CA ILE A 124 1.22 -13.19 -3.77
C ILE A 124 0.46 -11.87 -3.63
N LEU A 125 -0.63 -11.68 -4.38
CA LEU A 125 -1.38 -10.43 -4.37
C LEU A 125 -2.14 -10.15 -3.06
N GLU A 126 -2.51 -11.18 -2.29
CA GLU A 126 -3.09 -11.00 -0.95
C GLU A 126 -2.09 -10.44 0.07
N HIS A 127 -0.79 -10.71 -0.14
CA HIS A 127 0.29 -10.34 0.76
C HIS A 127 0.93 -8.98 0.44
N TYR A 128 0.31 -8.20 -0.44
CA TYR A 128 0.66 -6.81 -0.69
C TYR A 128 -0.58 -5.93 -0.59
N CYS A 129 -0.37 -4.70 -0.16
CA CYS A 129 -1.40 -3.69 -0.14
C CYS A 129 -0.92 -2.39 -0.78
N ILE A 130 -1.89 -1.60 -1.18
CA ILE A 130 -1.70 -0.25 -1.66
C ILE A 130 -2.58 0.69 -0.83
N VAL A 131 -2.00 1.80 -0.39
CA VAL A 131 -2.64 2.85 0.39
C VAL A 131 -2.56 4.16 -0.39
N TRP A 132 -3.69 4.84 -0.47
CA TRP A 132 -3.81 6.22 -0.91
C TRP A 132 -4.14 7.06 0.31
N ALA A 133 -3.29 8.01 0.66
CA ALA A 133 -3.50 8.89 1.79
C ALA A 133 -3.34 10.35 1.35
N SER A 134 -4.34 11.17 1.67
CA SER A 134 -4.34 12.59 1.39
C SER A 134 -4.34 13.40 2.69
N ARG A 135 -3.66 14.54 2.62
CA ARG A 135 -3.70 15.59 3.64
C ARG A 135 -3.94 16.92 2.92
N SER A 136 -5.04 17.58 3.26
CA SER A 136 -5.40 18.91 2.73
C SER A 136 -6.03 19.76 3.83
N ASP A 137 -5.71 21.07 3.87
CA ASP A 137 -6.43 22.05 4.70
C ASP A 137 -7.69 22.59 3.98
N GLY A 138 -7.90 22.21 2.72
CA GLY A 138 -8.99 22.65 1.85
C GLY A 138 -10.01 21.55 1.54
N ASP A 139 -10.61 21.60 0.35
CA ASP A 139 -11.65 20.66 -0.07
C ASP A 139 -11.10 19.27 -0.43
N LEU A 140 -11.26 18.33 0.50
CA LEU A 140 -10.84 16.93 0.36
C LEU A 140 -11.53 16.21 -0.81
N ALA A 141 -12.73 16.62 -1.19
CA ALA A 141 -13.52 15.95 -2.22
C ALA A 141 -12.82 15.98 -3.60
N ARG A 142 -11.92 16.94 -3.82
CA ARG A 142 -11.12 16.99 -5.05
C ARG A 142 -10.02 15.93 -5.07
N ILE A 143 -9.44 15.59 -3.92
CA ILE A 143 -8.33 14.62 -3.82
C ILE A 143 -8.88 13.20 -3.70
N GLU A 144 -10.02 13.01 -3.04
CA GLU A 144 -10.69 11.70 -2.96
C GLU A 144 -11.12 11.16 -4.33
N LYS A 145 -11.33 12.03 -5.34
CA LYS A 145 -11.53 11.60 -6.74
C LYS A 145 -10.33 10.87 -7.35
N LEU A 146 -9.14 11.00 -6.75
CA LEU A 146 -7.93 10.30 -7.17
C LEU A 146 -7.81 8.92 -6.50
N PHE A 147 -8.68 8.61 -5.55
CA PHE A 147 -8.70 7.30 -4.90
C PHE A 147 -9.43 6.32 -5.81
N PRO A 148 -9.06 5.02 -5.76
CA PRO A 148 -9.87 4.01 -6.43
C PRO A 148 -11.29 4.10 -5.88
N PRO A 149 -12.33 4.06 -6.73
CA PRO A 149 -13.70 4.11 -6.25
C PRO A 149 -13.97 2.97 -5.26
N GLU A 150 -14.83 3.21 -4.27
CA GLU A 150 -15.32 2.10 -3.44
C GLU A 150 -16.05 1.11 -4.34
N ALA A 151 -15.80 -0.18 -4.13
CA ALA A 151 -16.45 -1.22 -4.90
C ALA A 151 -17.93 -1.22 -4.56
N GLY A 152 -18.79 -0.88 -5.53
CA GLY A 152 -20.22 -1.10 -5.45
C GLY A 152 -20.59 -2.57 -5.44
#